data_AF-A0A1W9MFJ0-F1
#
_entry.id   AF-A0A1W9MFJ0-F1
#
_cell.length_a   1.000
_cell.length_b   1.000
_cell.length_c   1.000
_cell.angle_alpha   90.00
_cell.angle_beta   90.00
_cell.angle_gamma   90.00
#
_symmetry.space_group_name_H-M   'P 1'
#
loop_
_entity.id
_entity.type
_entity.pdbx_description
1 polymer ?
#
loop_
_entity_poly.entity_id
_entity_poly.type
_entity_poly.pdbx_seq_one_letter_code
_entity_poly.pdbx_strand_id
1 'polypeptide(L)'
;MFSAMIEDLRRGKLPDQALLARRFAAAVTKKMAVVALPPALWPGDPKINPPADQLYWAALVLEDAAGRETAVAILAAELAARHRLVGIELHQELETTLARLRDEFLLFAPAAGFRHRLTRLLAALPPNTAAEGS
;
A
#
# COMPACT_ATOMS: atom_id res chain seq x y z
N MET A 1 10.15 3.32 7.45
CA MET A 1 9.20 4.09 8.27
C MET A 1 8.20 3.19 8.99
N PHE A 2 7.70 2.14 8.31
CA PHE A 2 6.71 1.20 8.86
C PHE A 2 7.32 -0.11 9.41
N SER A 3 8.63 -0.15 9.67
CA SER A 3 9.30 -1.36 10.16
C SER A 3 8.72 -1.88 11.47
N ALA A 4 8.29 -0.98 12.37
CA ALA A 4 7.61 -1.36 13.61
C ALA A 4 6.26 -2.05 13.35
N MET A 5 5.48 -1.55 12.38
CA MET A 5 4.22 -2.19 11.96
C MET A 5 4.47 -3.62 11.48
N ILE A 6 5.45 -3.80 10.59
CA ILE A 6 5.78 -5.14 10.05
C ILE A 6 6.22 -6.08 11.17
N GLU A 7 7.02 -5.59 12.12
CA GLU A 7 7.48 -6.39 13.26
C GLU A 7 6.32 -6.78 14.20
N ASP A 8 5.38 -5.87 14.46
CA ASP A 8 4.17 -6.19 15.22
C ASP A 8 3.34 -7.27 14.53
N LEU A 9 3.14 -7.16 13.21
CA LEU A 9 2.43 -8.17 12.42
C LEU A 9 3.11 -9.54 12.49
N ARG A 10 4.45 -9.59 12.36
CA ARG A 10 5.25 -10.82 12.49
C ARG A 10 5.15 -11.45 13.88
N ARG A 11 4.89 -10.66 14.91
CA ARG A 11 4.63 -11.13 16.28
C ARG A 11 3.16 -11.53 16.51
N GLY A 12 2.32 -11.49 15.47
CA GLY A 12 0.90 -11.81 15.56
C GLY A 12 0.08 -10.72 16.27
N LYS A 13 0.57 -9.48 16.24
CA LYS A 13 -0.08 -8.32 16.87
C LYS A 13 -0.49 -7.32 15.81
N LEU A 14 -1.63 -6.67 16.01
CA LEU A 14 -1.92 -5.45 15.27
C LEU A 14 -1.11 -4.31 15.90
N PRO A 15 -0.54 -3.40 15.08
CA PRO A 15 0.13 -2.21 15.55
C PRO A 15 -0.85 -1.26 16.23
N ASP A 16 -0.31 -0.29 16.97
CA ASP A 16 -1.10 0.85 17.48
C ASP A 16 -1.72 1.63 16.31
N GLN A 17 -3.05 1.57 16.22
CA GLN A 17 -3.81 2.18 15.14
C GLN A 17 -3.68 3.71 15.09
N ALA A 18 -3.68 4.39 16.24
CA ALA A 18 -3.59 5.84 16.29
C ALA A 18 -2.19 6.32 15.85
N LEU A 19 -1.15 5.64 16.31
CA LEU A 19 0.22 5.92 15.88
C LEU A 19 0.43 5.60 14.40
N LEU A 20 -0.12 4.48 13.92
CA LEU A 20 -0.05 4.09 12.52
C LEU A 20 -0.76 5.10 11.62
N ALA A 21 -1.96 5.55 11.98
CA ALA A 21 -2.73 6.54 11.23
C ALA A 21 -1.96 7.86 11.04
N ARG A 22 -1.35 8.37 12.13
CA ARG A 22 -0.53 9.59 12.08
C ARG A 22 0.69 9.42 11.18
N ARG A 23 1.37 8.27 11.25
CA ARG A 23 2.53 7.96 10.40
C ARG A 23 2.13 7.79 8.95
N PHE A 24 1.00 7.14 8.70
CA PHE A 24 0.43 6.94 7.37
C PHE A 24 0.12 8.27 6.70
N ALA A 25 -0.64 9.16 7.35
CA ALA A 25 -0.97 10.47 6.80
C ALA A 25 0.29 11.27 6.41
N ALA A 26 1.27 11.36 7.31
CA ALA A 26 2.53 12.06 7.03
C ALA A 26 3.33 11.42 5.89
N ALA A 27 3.33 10.09 5.79
CA ALA A 27 4.04 9.36 4.76
C ALA A 27 3.37 9.50 3.39
N VAL A 28 2.03 9.47 3.32
CA VAL A 28 1.26 9.73 2.10
C VAL A 28 1.55 11.14 1.58
N THR A 29 1.49 12.17 2.43
CA THR A 29 1.82 13.55 2.02
C THR A 29 3.21 13.65 1.42
N LYS A 30 4.21 13.04 2.06
CA LYS A 30 5.59 13.00 1.54
C LYS A 30 5.67 12.27 0.21
N LYS A 31 5.01 11.11 0.10
CA LYS A 31 5.05 10.30 -1.11
C LYS A 31 4.41 11.01 -2.30
N MET A 32 3.27 11.66 -2.09
CA MET A 32 2.61 12.47 -3.11
C MET A 32 3.51 13.61 -3.60
N ALA A 33 4.21 14.29 -2.68
CA ALA A 33 5.17 15.32 -3.05
C ALA A 33 6.34 14.76 -3.88
N VAL A 34 6.81 13.55 -3.57
CA VAL A 34 7.86 12.88 -4.37
C VAL A 34 7.33 12.48 -5.75
N VAL A 35 6.16 11.84 -5.84
CA VAL A 35 5.57 11.38 -7.10
C VAL A 35 5.25 12.55 -8.05
N ALA A 36 5.01 13.74 -7.52
CA ALA A 36 4.83 14.96 -8.32
C ALA A 36 6.14 15.47 -8.98
N LEU A 37 7.31 15.03 -8.53
CA LEU A 37 8.60 15.36 -9.14
C LEU A 37 8.90 14.44 -10.34
N PRO A 38 9.74 14.89 -11.29
CA PRO A 38 10.31 14.00 -12.29
C PRO A 38 11.02 12.80 -11.65
N PRO A 39 10.88 11.57 -12.20
CA PRO A 39 11.46 10.36 -11.60
C PRO A 39 12.97 10.41 -11.36
N ALA A 40 13.70 11.15 -12.20
CA ALA A 40 15.13 11.37 -12.05
C ALA A 40 15.52 12.12 -10.76
N LEU A 41 14.56 12.77 -10.10
CA LEU A 41 14.76 13.54 -8.86
C LEU A 41 14.20 12.82 -7.62
N TRP A 42 13.68 11.59 -7.76
CA TRP A 42 13.10 10.88 -6.63
C TRP A 42 14.17 10.49 -5.60
N PRO A 43 14.05 10.94 -4.34
CA PRO A 43 15.01 10.58 -3.32
C PRO A 43 15.01 9.07 -3.05
N GLY A 44 16.19 8.49 -2.80
CA GLY A 44 16.32 7.10 -2.36
C GLY A 44 16.07 6.88 -0.87
N ASP A 45 16.13 7.94 -0.04
CA ASP A 45 15.96 7.82 1.42
C ASP A 45 14.50 7.50 1.80
N PRO A 46 14.21 6.35 2.44
CA PRO A 46 12.86 5.95 2.86
C PRO A 46 12.19 6.88 3.89
N LYS A 47 12.93 7.80 4.52
CA LYS A 47 12.36 8.83 5.43
C LYS A 47 11.75 10.00 4.66
N ILE A 48 12.20 10.21 3.42
CA ILE A 48 11.77 11.27 2.51
C ILE A 48 10.82 10.69 1.46
N ASN A 49 11.18 9.56 0.86
CA ASN A 49 10.41 8.82 -0.13
C ASN A 49 9.96 7.47 0.45
N PRO A 50 8.86 7.44 1.24
CA PRO A 50 8.43 6.21 1.87
C PRO A 50 8.04 5.15 0.82
N PRO A 51 8.34 3.87 1.07
CA PRO A 51 7.98 2.78 0.16
C PRO A 51 6.46 2.65 -0.01
N ALA A 52 5.98 2.56 -1.26
CA ALA A 52 4.55 2.57 -1.57
C ALA A 52 3.84 1.26 -1.17
N ASP A 53 4.55 0.13 -1.22
CA ASP A 53 4.15 -1.16 -0.66
C ASP A 53 3.78 -1.04 0.84
N GLN A 54 4.61 -0.35 1.61
CA GLN A 54 4.37 -0.15 3.04
C GLN A 54 3.17 0.78 3.30
N LEU A 55 2.92 1.75 2.43
CA LEU A 55 1.71 2.58 2.50
C LEU A 55 0.45 1.75 2.25
N TYR A 56 0.49 0.86 1.25
CA TYR A 56 -0.61 -0.05 0.96
C TYR A 56 -0.93 -0.95 2.16
N TRP A 57 0.09 -1.58 2.76
CA TRP A 57 -0.12 -2.42 3.96
C TRP A 57 -0.59 -1.62 5.17
N ALA A 58 -0.08 -0.41 5.38
CA ALA A 58 -0.54 0.46 6.46
C ALA A 58 -2.04 0.78 6.31
N ALA A 59 -2.49 1.13 5.09
CA ALA A 59 -3.89 1.38 4.81
C ALA A 59 -4.77 0.15 5.05
N LEU A 60 -4.29 -1.05 4.69
CA LEU A 60 -4.99 -2.30 4.99
C LEU A 60 -5.16 -2.54 6.50
N VAL A 61 -4.10 -2.31 7.28
CA VAL A 61 -4.15 -2.49 8.73
C VAL A 61 -5.05 -1.45 9.41
N LEU A 62 -5.11 -0.23 8.87
CA LEU A 62 -6.00 0.84 9.31
C LEU A 62 -7.45 0.64 8.88
N GLU A 63 -7.74 -0.33 8.02
CA GLU A 63 -9.05 -0.50 7.37
C GLU A 63 -9.51 0.78 6.64
N ASP A 64 -8.56 1.58 6.17
CA ASP A 64 -8.79 2.87 5.52
C ASP A 64 -8.90 2.68 3.99
N ALA A 65 -10.14 2.64 3.50
CA ALA A 65 -10.45 2.46 2.08
C ALA A 65 -9.85 3.56 1.20
N ALA A 66 -10.04 4.82 1.59
CA ALA A 66 -9.57 5.98 0.84
C ALA A 66 -8.04 6.06 0.87
N GLY A 67 -7.44 5.78 2.02
CA GLY A 67 -5.99 5.64 2.16
C GLY A 67 -5.42 4.54 1.26
N ARG A 68 -6.13 3.41 1.15
CA ARG A 68 -5.71 2.31 0.29
C ARG A 68 -5.81 2.67 -1.19
N GLU A 69 -6.91 3.28 -1.63
CA GLU A 69 -7.04 3.80 -3.00
C GLU A 69 -5.92 4.79 -3.34
N THR A 70 -5.59 5.67 -2.39
CA THR A 70 -4.46 6.60 -2.53
C THR A 70 -3.14 5.84 -2.68
N ALA A 71 -2.89 4.81 -1.87
CA ALA A 71 -1.68 3.99 -1.98
C ALA A 71 -1.60 3.22 -3.30
N VAL A 72 -2.73 2.74 -3.82
CA VAL A 72 -2.82 2.10 -5.15
C VAL A 72 -2.52 3.11 -6.26
N ALA A 73 -3.08 4.32 -6.19
CA ALA A 73 -2.80 5.37 -7.16
C ALA A 73 -1.31 5.77 -7.16
N ILE A 74 -0.70 5.85 -5.98
CA ILE A 74 0.74 6.07 -5.82
C ILE A 74 1.54 4.94 -6.49
N LEU A 75 1.18 3.68 -6.24
CA LEU A 75 1.84 2.51 -6.87
C LEU A 75 1.74 2.57 -8.39
N ALA A 76 0.55 2.88 -8.93
CA ALA A 76 0.33 3.04 -10.36
C ALA A 76 1.21 4.15 -10.94
N ALA A 77 1.30 5.29 -10.27
CA ALA A 77 2.16 6.40 -10.71
C ALA A 77 3.65 6.01 -10.68
N GLU A 78 4.12 5.29 -9.66
CA GLU A 78 5.50 4.80 -9.61
C GLU A 78 5.81 3.81 -10.73
N LEU A 79 4.91 2.87 -11.00
CA LEU A 79 5.06 1.88 -12.07
C LEU A 79 5.08 2.55 -13.44
N ALA A 80 4.11 3.43 -13.70
CA ALA A 80 4.03 4.20 -14.94
C ALA A 80 5.33 4.97 -15.20
N ALA A 81 5.89 5.60 -14.17
CA ALA A 81 7.07 6.43 -14.33
C ALA A 81 8.38 5.64 -14.48
N ARG A 82 8.55 4.53 -13.73
CA ARG A 82 9.78 3.72 -13.77
C ARG A 82 9.86 2.83 -15.01
N HIS A 83 8.73 2.27 -15.42
CA HIS A 83 8.65 1.32 -16.53
C HIS A 83 8.11 1.94 -17.81
N ARG A 84 7.76 3.23 -17.80
CA ARG A 84 7.13 3.96 -18.92
C ARG A 84 5.84 3.29 -19.41
N LEU A 85 5.11 2.66 -18.50
CA LEU A 85 3.87 1.92 -18.79
C LEU A 85 2.68 2.88 -18.85
N VAL A 86 1.73 2.59 -19.74
CA VAL A 86 0.46 3.31 -19.86
C VAL A 86 -0.69 2.34 -20.18
N GLY A 87 -1.92 2.78 -19.95
CA GLY A 87 -3.12 2.04 -20.37
C GLY A 87 -3.19 0.61 -19.81
N ILE A 88 -3.39 -0.36 -20.70
CA ILE A 88 -3.59 -1.78 -20.34
C ILE A 88 -2.36 -2.39 -19.67
N GLU A 89 -1.15 -2.07 -20.16
CA GLU A 89 0.09 -2.63 -19.62
C GLU A 89 0.30 -2.17 -18.17
N LEU A 90 0.03 -0.89 -17.89
CA LEU A 90 0.06 -0.37 -16.52
C LEU A 90 -0.95 -1.07 -15.63
N HIS A 91 -2.17 -1.29 -16.12
CA HIS A 91 -3.21 -1.96 -15.35
C HIS A 91 -2.82 -3.41 -15.00
N GLN A 92 -2.27 -4.16 -15.96
CA GLN A 92 -1.82 -5.54 -15.74
C GLN A 92 -0.65 -5.61 -14.74
N GLU A 93 0.32 -4.71 -14.87
CA GLU A 93 1.47 -4.66 -13.95
C GLU A 93 1.04 -4.24 -12.54
N LEU A 94 0.09 -3.31 -12.43
CA LEU A 94 -0.48 -2.91 -11.15
C LEU A 94 -1.22 -4.07 -10.48
N GLU A 95 -2.09 -4.79 -11.20
CA GLU A 95 -2.79 -5.96 -10.65
C GLU A 95 -1.81 -7.06 -10.20
N THR A 96 -0.78 -7.33 -11.01
CA THR A 96 0.29 -8.28 -10.66
C THR A 96 1.03 -7.84 -9.40
N THR A 97 1.38 -6.56 -9.31
CA THR A 97 2.03 -5.98 -8.14
C THR A 97 1.13 -6.08 -6.91
N LEU A 98 -0.16 -5.74 -7.02
CA LEU A 98 -1.10 -5.82 -5.91
C LEU A 98 -1.28 -7.26 -5.43
N ALA A 99 -1.39 -8.24 -6.34
CA ALA A 99 -1.46 -9.66 -5.98
C ALA A 99 -0.23 -10.07 -5.16
N ARG A 100 0.99 -9.72 -5.62
CA ARG A 100 2.23 -9.98 -4.88
C ARG A 100 2.23 -9.32 -3.50
N LEU A 101 1.82 -8.06 -3.40
CA LEU A 101 1.78 -7.33 -2.13
C LEU A 101 0.77 -7.94 -1.13
N ARG A 102 -0.34 -8.50 -1.62
CA ARG A 102 -1.31 -9.22 -0.78
C ARG A 102 -0.69 -10.51 -0.23
N ASP A 103 0.00 -11.27 -1.08
CA ASP A 103 0.69 -12.50 -0.66
C ASP A 103 1.77 -12.19 0.39
N GLU A 104 2.60 -11.18 0.14
CA GLU A 104 3.63 -10.71 1.08
C GLU A 104 3.03 -10.25 2.41
N PHE A 105 1.91 -9.54 2.38
CA PHE A 105 1.20 -9.12 3.59
C PHE A 105 0.77 -10.33 4.44
N LEU A 106 0.29 -11.40 3.80
CA LEU A 106 -0.11 -12.62 4.49
C LEU A 106 1.08 -13.41 5.04
N LEU A 107 2.29 -13.26 4.47
CA LEU A 107 3.51 -13.85 5.00
C LEU A 107 3.95 -13.23 6.34
N PHE A 108 3.42 -12.05 6.71
CA PHE A 108 3.65 -11.50 8.04
C PHE A 108 2.89 -12.24 9.13
N ALA A 109 1.91 -13.10 8.80
CA ALA A 109 1.17 -13.81 9.83
C ALA A 109 1.94 -15.03 10.37
N PRO A 110 2.25 -15.08 11.68
CA PRO A 110 3.01 -16.20 12.26
C PRO A 110 2.17 -17.46 12.48
N ALA A 111 0.84 -17.35 12.45
CA ALA A 111 -0.08 -18.45 12.75
C ALA A 111 -1.37 -18.36 11.94
N ALA A 112 -2.02 -19.50 11.73
CA ALA A 112 -3.23 -19.62 10.89
C ALA A 112 -4.37 -18.69 11.34
N GLY A 113 -4.62 -18.57 12.66
CA GLY A 113 -5.66 -17.69 13.18
C GLY A 113 -5.39 -16.20 12.89
N PHE A 114 -4.14 -15.77 13.00
CA PHE A 114 -3.76 -14.40 12.66
C PHE A 114 -3.78 -14.18 11.14
N ARG A 115 -3.40 -15.19 10.36
CA ARG A 115 -3.52 -15.16 8.89
C ARG A 115 -4.96 -14.94 8.46
N HIS A 116 -5.91 -15.63 9.08
CA HIS A 116 -7.35 -15.41 8.83
C HIS A 116 -7.76 -13.96 9.11
N ARG A 117 -7.25 -13.37 10.19
CA ARG A 117 -7.47 -11.95 10.49
C ARG A 117 -6.92 -11.03 9.39
N LEU A 118 -5.69 -11.26 8.92
CA LEU A 118 -5.11 -10.47 7.83
C LEU A 118 -5.86 -10.67 6.51
N THR A 119 -6.32 -11.89 6.21
CA THR A 119 -7.16 -12.17 5.04
C THR A 119 -8.46 -11.37 5.07
N ARG A 120 -9.07 -11.20 6.26
CA ARG A 120 -10.26 -10.35 6.38
C ARG A 120 -9.98 -8.89 6.05
N LEU A 121 -8.82 -8.35 6.44
CA LEU A 121 -8.43 -6.97 6.08
C LEU A 121 -8.26 -6.80 4.56
N LEU A 122 -7.83 -7.85 3.87
CA LEU A 122 -7.78 -7.86 2.39
C LEU A 122 -9.18 -7.86 1.76
N ALA A 123 -10.11 -8.61 2.36
CA ALA A 123 -11.47 -8.82 1.84
C ALA A 123 -12.47 -7.71 2.24
N ALA A 124 -12.16 -6.88 3.23
CA ALA A 124 -13.08 -5.92 3.85
C ALA A 124 -13.58 -4.79 2.94
N LEU A 125 -13.33 -4.81 1.63
CA LEU A 125 -13.74 -3.74 0.72
C LEU A 125 -14.23 -4.27 -0.63
N PRO A 126 -15.29 -3.64 -1.18
CA PRO A 126 -15.97 -4.11 -2.37
C PRO A 126 -15.03 -4.09 -3.59
N PRO A 127 -15.32 -4.91 -4.62
CA PRO A 127 -14.73 -4.70 -5.93
C PRO A 127 -15.01 -3.27 -6.35
N ASN A 128 -14.00 -2.60 -6.90
CA ASN A 128 -14.16 -1.33 -7.57
C ASN A 128 -15.19 -1.54 -8.69
N THR A 129 -16.48 -1.28 -8.42
CA THR A 129 -17.50 -1.24 -9.45
C THR A 129 -17.16 -0.05 -10.31
N ALA A 130 -16.37 -0.33 -11.36
CA ALA A 130 -16.29 0.52 -12.52
C ALA A 130 -17.71 0.89 -12.92
N ALA A 131 -18.01 2.17 -12.77
CA ALA A 131 -19.10 2.92 -13.37
C ALA A 131 -20.06 2.08 -14.23
N GLU A 132 -21.17 1.63 -13.63
CA GLU A 132 -22.44 1.66 -14.34
C GLU A 132 -22.81 3.14 -14.52
N GLY A 133 -22.86 3.62 -15.76
CA GLY A 133 -23.41 4.94 -16.08
C GLY A 133 -22.69 5.67 -17.20
N SER A 134 -23.03 5.36 -18.45
CA SER A 134 -23.86 6.20 -19.34
C SER A 134 -23.87 5.68 -20.77
#